data_AF-A0A957ZRJ1-F1
#
_entry.id   AF-A0A957ZRJ1-F1
#
_cell.length_a   1.000
_cell.length_b   1.000
_cell.length_c   1.000
_cell.angle_alpha   90.00
_cell.angle_beta   90.00
_cell.angle_gamma   90.00
#
_symmetry.space_group_name_H-M   'P 1'
#
loop_
_entity.id
_entity.type
_entity.pdbx_description
1 polymer ?
#
loop_
_entity_poly.entity_id
_entity_poly.type
_entity_poly.pdbx_seq_one_letter_code
_entity_poly.pdbx_strand_id
1 'polypeptide(L)'
;MYAEVVVDRPIVKRDRRGFVETPEDADRPYPEVEAMNSADGTAPPEANPLALTFHYHIPAYLAGQLQPGHLVAVPFRTQQLTGIVVRLSERSPVEQTKPIVALLDPLPVVTPAQLKLAFWLSQEYIAPLATCLKYFQPPGSGRKPEWWLRPTPAAYQQTEMLPAPAQILLTYLRQQQAVPLAEVDAGPAETLIAKELAYKEARLGQPRVGAKFDRMVELLISPEEIEAVLPTLGRSLKQVEVLQHLADLDDPLPALEAVLAAVGCTKSPVESLAEKGLVEIISAQSRLALPPKPDNAAESELTAAEQSVCAYLETQPGPPLLEAVLAATAVEPAVIAGLVQRQRLIQFDEPVRVTLRLDPADLTETIVQLRGAQRHAEVLRLLAEEDGPVWIGWVYAQTDATLKTLRDLAEANLISLDEARRWRDPLAEHSFSLDTPPQLTPEQQAVWQATQQFWQPDNTDRRPILLHGVTGSGKTEIYLRAMAQALKAGQGAIMLVPEITLAAQTVKRVAARFPGKVAVWHSALSPGERFDTWERVRSGELPLVVGPRSALFAPVQKLGLIVVDEE
;
A
#
# COMPACT_ATOMS: atom_id res chain seq x y z
N MET A 1 -21.92 -34.69 22.91
CA MET A 1 -20.61 -34.53 22.25
C MET A 1 -19.81 -33.45 22.96
N TYR A 2 -18.56 -33.73 23.24
CA TYR A 2 -17.64 -32.88 23.98
C TYR A 2 -16.33 -32.72 23.20
N ALA A 3 -15.65 -31.59 23.41
CA ALA A 3 -14.31 -31.36 22.90
C ALA A 3 -13.33 -31.23 24.07
N GLU A 4 -12.18 -31.89 23.94
CA GLU A 4 -11.01 -31.58 24.75
C GLU A 4 -10.24 -30.46 24.09
N VAL A 5 -10.00 -29.40 24.86
CA VAL A 5 -9.39 -28.17 24.39
C VAL A 5 -8.17 -27.86 25.25
N VAL A 6 -7.05 -27.60 24.60
CA VAL A 6 -5.87 -26.99 25.23
C VAL A 6 -6.02 -25.49 25.10
N VAL A 7 -6.07 -24.78 26.24
CA VAL A 7 -6.24 -23.32 26.27
C VAL A 7 -4.88 -22.64 26.11
N ASP A 8 -4.83 -21.51 25.40
CA ASP A 8 -3.59 -20.79 25.03
C ASP A 8 -2.88 -20.06 26.19
N ARG A 9 -2.99 -20.59 27.41
CA ARG A 9 -2.31 -20.10 28.61
C ARG A 9 -1.57 -21.24 29.28
N PRO A 10 -0.25 -21.11 29.55
CA PRO A 10 0.44 -22.06 30.40
C PRO A 10 -0.14 -21.93 31.82
N ILE A 11 -0.81 -22.97 32.29
CA ILE A 11 -1.36 -23.01 33.65
C ILE A 11 -0.33 -23.72 34.51
N VAL A 12 0.52 -22.95 35.17
CA VAL A 12 1.36 -23.46 36.25
C VAL A 12 0.48 -23.52 37.49
N LYS A 13 0.26 -24.72 38.06
CA LYS A 13 -0.30 -24.84 39.41
C LYS A 13 0.71 -24.16 40.35
N ARG A 14 0.42 -22.94 40.80
CA ARG A 14 1.09 -22.41 42.00
C ARG A 14 0.53 -23.19 43.17
N ASP A 15 1.34 -24.08 43.72
CA ASP A 15 1.03 -24.65 45.02
C ASP A 15 1.03 -23.50 46.04
N ARG A 16 -0.01 -23.43 46.88
CA ARG A 16 -0.23 -22.29 47.79
C ARG A 16 0.61 -22.37 49.06
N ARG A 17 1.54 -23.33 49.16
CA ARG A 17 2.51 -23.43 50.26
C ARG A 17 3.87 -23.07 49.69
N GLY A 18 4.42 -21.95 50.16
CA GLY A 18 5.78 -21.55 49.83
C GLY A 18 6.74 -22.65 50.26
N PHE A 19 7.43 -23.25 49.30
CA PHE A 19 8.68 -23.93 49.55
C PHE A 19 9.79 -22.97 49.13
N VAL A 20 10.51 -22.47 50.13
CA VAL A 20 11.90 -22.06 49.96
C VAL A 20 12.65 -23.39 49.97
N GLU A 21 13.16 -23.82 48.81
CA GLU A 21 14.07 -24.97 48.76
C GLU A 21 15.35 -24.58 49.52
N THR A 22 15.63 -25.26 50.63
CA THR A 22 16.97 -25.29 51.20
C THR A 22 17.82 -26.35 50.47
N PRO A 23 19.15 -26.15 50.35
CA PRO A 23 20.02 -26.99 49.51
C PRO A 23 20.10 -28.49 49.88
N GLU A 24 19.51 -28.90 51.00
CA GLU A 24 19.56 -30.28 51.50
C GLU A 24 18.47 -31.21 50.90
N ASP A 25 17.45 -30.67 50.23
CA ASP A 25 16.34 -31.46 49.67
C ASP A 25 16.57 -31.98 48.23
N ALA A 26 17.70 -31.63 47.60
CA ALA A 26 18.00 -32.00 46.21
C ALA A 26 18.37 -33.49 46.00
N ASP A 27 18.62 -34.23 47.07
CA ASP A 27 19.16 -35.61 47.02
C ASP A 27 18.13 -36.71 47.37
N ARG A 28 16.82 -36.39 47.41
CA ARG A 28 15.78 -37.42 47.56
C ARG A 28 15.33 -37.97 46.20
N PRO A 29 15.42 -39.29 45.95
CA PRO A 29 14.82 -39.88 44.77
C PRO A 29 13.28 -39.75 44.83
N TYR A 30 12.68 -39.41 43.69
CA TYR A 30 11.24 -39.35 43.51
C TYR A 30 10.59 -40.71 43.85
N PRO A 31 9.36 -40.74 44.42
CA PRO A 31 8.72 -41.99 44.77
C PRO A 31 8.44 -42.81 43.50
N GLU A 32 8.96 -44.03 43.47
CA GLU A 32 8.66 -45.03 42.45
C GLU A 32 7.14 -45.29 42.42
N VAL A 33 6.53 -45.09 41.25
CA VAL A 33 5.13 -45.44 41.02
C VAL A 33 5.10 -46.91 40.63
N GLU A 34 4.59 -47.75 41.54
CA GLU A 34 4.49 -49.21 41.37
C GLU A 34 3.73 -49.60 40.08
N ALA A 35 4.34 -50.48 39.30
CA ALA A 35 3.78 -51.05 38.09
C ALA A 35 2.64 -52.03 38.40
N MET A 36 1.42 -51.71 37.97
CA MET A 36 0.32 -52.68 37.87
C MET A 36 0.10 -53.08 36.40
N ASN A 37 0.57 -54.29 36.08
CA ASN A 37 0.33 -54.97 34.81
C ASN A 37 -1.19 -55.25 34.60
N SER A 38 -1.71 -54.96 33.41
CA SER A 38 -2.88 -55.68 32.87
C SER A 38 -2.70 -55.92 31.36
N ALA A 39 -3.18 -57.08 30.91
CA ALA A 39 -2.56 -57.89 29.87
C ALA A 39 -3.18 -57.77 28.46
N ASP A 40 -3.87 -56.68 28.13
CA ASP A 40 -4.41 -56.48 26.78
C ASP A 40 -3.75 -55.25 26.13
N GLY A 41 -2.89 -55.51 25.15
CA GLY A 41 -1.92 -54.59 24.52
C GLY A 41 -2.48 -53.39 23.73
N THR A 42 -3.45 -52.67 24.27
CA THR A 42 -3.84 -51.32 23.83
C THR A 42 -4.15 -50.44 25.04
N ALA A 43 -3.13 -50.03 25.79
CA ALA A 43 -3.25 -48.97 26.78
C ALA A 43 -3.11 -47.60 26.09
N PRO A 44 -3.98 -46.60 26.38
CA PRO A 44 -3.77 -45.23 25.91
C PRO A 44 -2.45 -44.68 26.48
N PRO A 45 -1.76 -43.76 25.78
CA PRO A 45 -0.54 -43.17 26.32
C PRO A 45 -0.86 -42.54 27.68
N GLU A 46 -0.04 -42.88 28.67
CA GLU A 46 -0.16 -42.46 30.07
C GLU A 46 -0.51 -40.96 30.17
N ALA A 47 -1.36 -40.62 31.14
CA ALA A 47 -1.92 -39.28 31.31
C ALA A 47 -0.80 -38.23 31.44
N ASN A 48 -0.44 -37.55 30.34
CA ASN A 48 0.57 -36.50 30.34
C ASN A 48 0.11 -35.33 31.24
N PRO A 49 0.69 -35.13 32.44
CA PRO A 49 0.24 -34.11 33.38
C PRO A 49 0.50 -32.69 32.87
N LEU A 50 1.37 -32.53 31.86
CA LEU A 50 1.70 -31.27 31.21
C LEU A 50 0.75 -30.91 30.05
N ALA A 51 -0.12 -31.85 29.65
CA ALA A 51 -1.10 -31.62 28.59
C ALA A 51 -2.23 -30.68 29.01
N LEU A 52 -2.60 -30.67 30.31
CA LEU A 52 -3.67 -29.87 30.93
C LEU A 52 -4.79 -29.48 29.95
N THR A 53 -5.60 -30.47 29.57
CA THR A 53 -6.77 -30.28 28.70
C THR A 53 -8.01 -29.92 29.52
N PHE A 54 -8.97 -29.24 28.89
CA PHE A 54 -10.26 -28.91 29.48
C PHE A 54 -11.39 -29.44 28.60
N HIS A 55 -12.44 -29.97 29.23
CA HIS A 55 -13.61 -30.46 28.52
C HIS A 55 -14.68 -29.37 28.41
N TYR A 56 -15.14 -29.15 27.18
CA TYR A 56 -16.27 -28.28 26.86
C TYR A 56 -17.34 -29.07 26.11
N HIS A 57 -18.61 -28.76 26.33
CA HIS A 57 -19.66 -29.33 25.47
C HIS A 57 -19.77 -28.54 24.17
N ILE A 58 -20.09 -29.26 23.10
CA ILE A 58 -20.26 -28.67 21.76
C ILE A 58 -21.70 -28.21 21.63
N PRO A 59 -21.97 -26.91 21.45
CA PRO A 59 -23.33 -26.42 21.20
C PRO A 59 -23.90 -26.96 19.89
N ALA A 60 -25.24 -27.00 19.78
CA ALA A 60 -25.92 -27.54 18.61
C ALA A 60 -25.50 -26.86 17.29
N TYR A 61 -25.28 -25.54 17.30
CA TYR A 61 -24.85 -24.77 16.12
C TYR A 61 -23.41 -25.07 15.65
N LEU A 62 -22.59 -25.74 16.46
CA LEU A 62 -21.23 -26.19 16.10
C LEU A 62 -21.14 -27.71 15.90
N ALA A 63 -22.26 -28.43 16.05
CA ALA A 63 -22.27 -29.88 15.88
C ALA A 63 -21.88 -30.27 14.45
N GLY A 64 -20.96 -31.22 14.31
CA GLY A 64 -20.46 -31.69 13.01
C GLY A 64 -19.44 -30.77 12.32
N GLN A 65 -19.22 -29.55 12.82
CA GLN A 65 -18.25 -28.61 12.25
C GLN A 65 -16.86 -28.71 12.89
N LEU A 66 -16.78 -29.19 14.13
CA LEU A 66 -15.53 -29.31 14.87
C LEU A 66 -14.79 -30.60 14.54
N GLN A 67 -13.46 -30.49 14.52
CA GLN A 67 -12.47 -31.55 14.34
C GLN A 67 -11.21 -31.21 15.16
N PRO A 68 -10.37 -32.19 15.54
CA PRO A 68 -9.06 -31.92 16.13
C PRO A 68 -8.25 -30.95 15.27
N GLY A 69 -7.59 -29.99 15.92
CA GLY A 69 -6.80 -28.93 15.29
C GLY A 69 -7.53 -27.61 15.09
N HIS A 70 -8.85 -27.56 15.30
CA HIS A 70 -9.61 -26.32 15.22
C HIS A 70 -9.27 -25.36 16.36
N LEU A 71 -9.27 -24.07 16.01
CA LEU A 71 -9.12 -22.97 16.93
C LEU A 71 -10.48 -22.47 17.40
N VAL A 72 -10.70 -22.47 18.71
CA VAL A 72 -11.99 -22.15 19.32
C VAL A 72 -11.84 -21.09 20.40
N ALA A 73 -12.89 -20.30 20.61
CA ALA A 73 -13.04 -19.47 21.79
C ALA A 73 -13.76 -20.25 22.88
N VAL A 74 -13.20 -20.26 24.08
CA VAL A 74 -13.75 -20.98 25.23
C VAL A 74 -13.78 -20.10 26.48
N PRO A 75 -14.77 -20.27 27.37
CA PRO A 75 -14.84 -19.53 28.61
C PRO A 75 -13.90 -20.16 29.65
N PHE A 76 -12.89 -19.41 30.08
CA PHE A 76 -11.91 -19.86 31.07
C PHE A 76 -11.92 -18.94 32.30
N ARG A 77 -12.42 -19.47 33.42
CA ARG A 77 -12.71 -18.69 34.65
C ARG A 77 -13.60 -17.48 34.34
N THR A 78 -13.09 -16.26 34.53
CA THR A 78 -13.76 -14.97 34.30
C THR A 78 -13.45 -14.36 32.94
N GLN A 79 -12.64 -15.03 32.11
CA GLN A 79 -12.16 -14.52 30.82
C GLN A 79 -12.59 -15.47 29.69
N GLN A 80 -12.66 -14.96 28.46
CA GLN A 80 -12.70 -15.81 27.27
C GLN A 80 -11.29 -15.92 26.70
N LEU A 81 -10.86 -17.15 26.41
CA LEU A 81 -9.54 -17.44 25.87
C LEU A 81 -9.67 -18.24 24.57
N THR A 82 -8.62 -18.21 23.76
CA THR A 82 -8.47 -19.07 22.61
C THR A 82 -7.93 -20.44 23.03
N GLY A 83 -8.27 -21.49 22.30
CA GLY A 83 -7.78 -22.83 22.55
C GLY A 83 -7.87 -23.72 21.32
N ILE A 84 -7.07 -24.78 21.31
CA ILE A 84 -7.03 -25.77 20.23
C ILE A 84 -7.77 -27.02 20.68
N VAL A 85 -8.73 -27.46 19.85
CA VAL A 85 -9.38 -28.76 20.03
C VAL A 85 -8.35 -29.85 19.76
N VAL A 86 -8.04 -30.68 20.75
CA VAL A 86 -7.08 -31.79 20.58
C VAL A 86 -7.78 -33.13 20.37
N ARG A 87 -9.02 -33.28 20.86
CA ARG A 87 -9.80 -34.50 20.75
C ARG A 87 -11.30 -34.21 20.83
N LEU A 88 -12.11 -35.04 20.18
CA LEU A 88 -13.56 -35.07 20.36
C LEU A 88 -13.95 -36.34 21.12
N SER A 89 -14.94 -36.25 21.99
CA SER A 89 -15.39 -37.36 22.83
C SER A 89 -16.91 -37.35 22.98
N GLU A 90 -17.51 -38.53 23.05
CA GLU A 90 -18.94 -38.67 23.37
C GLU A 90 -19.24 -38.44 24.85
N ARG A 91 -18.25 -38.67 25.71
CA ARG A 91 -18.38 -38.58 27.18
C ARG A 91 -17.41 -37.53 27.75
N SER A 92 -17.80 -36.91 28.86
CA SER A 92 -16.93 -36.02 29.64
C SER A 92 -16.61 -36.66 30.99
N PRO A 93 -15.37 -36.55 31.49
CA PRO A 93 -15.00 -37.02 32.84
C PRO A 93 -15.54 -36.09 33.95
N VAL A 94 -16.18 -34.97 33.60
CA VAL A 94 -16.75 -34.01 34.55
C VAL A 94 -18.25 -33.86 34.30
N GLU A 95 -19.02 -33.72 35.38
CA GLU A 95 -20.48 -33.61 35.32
C GLU A 95 -20.95 -32.28 34.69
N GLN A 96 -20.25 -31.19 34.97
CA GLN A 96 -20.59 -29.85 34.48
C GLN A 96 -19.51 -29.34 33.53
N THR A 97 -19.91 -29.02 32.30
CA THR A 97 -19.04 -28.44 31.28
C THR A 97 -19.59 -27.10 30.82
N LYS A 98 -18.70 -26.18 30.45
CA LYS A 98 -19.10 -24.92 29.79
C LYS A 98 -19.20 -25.14 28.27
N PRO A 99 -20.00 -24.33 27.54
CA PRO A 99 -20.06 -24.42 26.09
C PRO A 99 -18.78 -23.87 25.44
N ILE A 100 -18.43 -24.40 24.26
CA ILE A 100 -17.55 -23.68 23.33
C ILE A 100 -18.28 -22.40 22.88
N VAL A 101 -17.61 -21.26 22.96
CA VAL A 101 -18.22 -19.96 22.62
C VAL A 101 -18.35 -19.83 21.10
N ALA A 102 -17.28 -20.12 20.37
CA ALA A 102 -17.27 -20.01 18.93
C ALA A 102 -16.11 -20.80 18.29
N LEU A 103 -16.30 -21.17 17.03
CA LEU A 103 -15.23 -21.60 16.13
C LEU A 103 -14.58 -20.34 15.54
N LEU A 104 -13.26 -20.20 15.67
CA LEU A 104 -12.53 -18.98 15.28
C LEU A 104 -11.91 -19.05 13.87
N ASP A 105 -11.73 -20.25 13.35
CA ASP A 105 -11.27 -20.50 11.99
C ASP A 105 -12.08 -21.68 11.41
N PRO A 106 -12.61 -21.57 10.18
CA PRO A 106 -13.41 -22.63 9.56
C PRO A 106 -12.62 -23.90 9.23
N LEU A 107 -11.28 -23.83 9.22
CA LEU A 107 -10.40 -24.96 8.97
C LEU A 107 -9.53 -25.25 10.20
N PRO A 108 -9.07 -26.50 10.40
CA PRO A 108 -8.06 -26.80 11.42
C PRO A 108 -6.80 -25.96 11.21
N VAL A 109 -6.37 -25.23 12.23
CA VAL A 109 -5.15 -24.41 12.18
C VAL A 109 -3.90 -25.23 12.51
N VAL A 110 -4.08 -26.38 13.19
CA VAL A 110 -3.03 -27.35 13.47
C VAL A 110 -3.40 -28.69 12.83
N THR A 111 -2.51 -29.25 12.02
CA THR A 111 -2.75 -30.53 11.35
C THR A 111 -2.63 -31.71 12.33
N PRO A 112 -3.17 -32.89 12.00
CA PRO A 112 -3.01 -34.08 12.84
C PRO A 112 -1.55 -34.49 13.10
N ALA A 113 -0.66 -34.30 12.11
CA ALA A 113 0.77 -34.56 12.27
C ALA A 113 1.42 -33.56 13.23
N GLN A 114 1.07 -32.28 13.13
CA GLN A 114 1.55 -31.24 14.04
C GLN A 114 1.01 -31.42 15.47
N LEU A 115 -0.23 -31.89 15.64
CA LEU A 115 -0.76 -32.26 16.96
C LEU A 115 0.08 -33.36 17.58
N LYS A 116 0.35 -34.46 16.84
CA LYS A 116 1.22 -35.54 17.32
C LYS A 116 2.62 -35.03 17.69
N LEU A 117 3.20 -34.17 16.86
CA LEU A 117 4.50 -33.55 17.14
C LEU A 117 4.44 -32.66 18.39
N ALA A 118 3.38 -31.88 18.59
CA ALA A 118 3.21 -31.05 19.78
C ALA A 118 3.10 -31.88 21.07
N PHE A 119 2.38 -33.02 21.02
CA PHE A 119 2.33 -33.97 22.13
C PHE A 119 3.70 -34.58 22.42
N TRP A 120 4.43 -35.01 21.38
CA TRP A 120 5.79 -35.51 21.52
C TRP A 120 6.73 -34.44 22.12
N LEU A 121 6.70 -33.20 21.61
CA LEU A 121 7.50 -32.09 22.14
C LEU A 121 7.19 -31.83 23.63
N SER A 122 5.92 -31.91 24.02
CA SER A 122 5.51 -31.70 25.42
C SER A 122 6.08 -32.77 26.34
N GLN A 123 6.10 -34.03 25.90
CA GLN A 123 6.63 -35.16 26.64
C GLN A 123 8.17 -35.13 26.68
N GLU A 124 8.79 -35.02 25.52
CA GLU A 124 10.24 -35.08 25.36
C GLU A 124 10.96 -33.93 26.07
N TYR A 125 10.44 -32.70 25.90
CA TYR A 125 11.07 -31.49 26.46
C TYR A 125 10.43 -31.03 27.76
N ILE A 126 9.53 -31.82 28.36
CA ILE A 126 8.86 -31.52 29.63
C ILE A 126 8.24 -30.10 29.59
N ALA A 127 7.62 -29.77 28.46
CA ALA A 127 7.06 -28.45 28.20
C ALA A 127 5.52 -28.51 28.25
N PRO A 128 4.83 -27.47 28.75
CA PRO A 128 3.37 -27.41 28.69
C PRO A 128 2.88 -27.54 27.25
N LEU A 129 1.91 -28.43 27.00
CA LEU A 129 1.39 -28.68 25.65
C LEU A 129 0.85 -27.40 24.99
N ALA A 130 0.27 -26.49 25.77
CA ALA A 130 -0.15 -25.17 25.31
C ALA A 130 1.01 -24.38 24.69
N THR A 131 2.22 -24.45 25.28
CA THR A 131 3.43 -23.82 24.75
C THR A 131 3.89 -24.49 23.46
N CYS A 132 3.85 -25.82 23.38
CA CYS A 132 4.19 -26.55 22.16
C CYS A 132 3.24 -26.24 21.01
N LEU A 133 1.93 -26.19 21.27
CA LEU A 133 0.91 -25.88 20.28
C LEU A 133 1.03 -24.44 19.75
N LYS A 134 1.50 -23.48 20.55
CA LYS A 134 1.71 -22.09 20.11
C LYS A 134 2.62 -21.95 18.91
N TYR A 135 3.58 -22.86 18.72
CA TYR A 135 4.48 -22.81 17.56
C TYR A 135 3.77 -23.05 16.23
N PHE A 136 2.68 -23.82 16.24
CA PHE A 136 1.90 -24.18 15.05
C PHE A 136 0.71 -23.25 14.79
N GLN A 137 0.33 -22.43 15.78
CA GLN A 137 -0.80 -21.51 15.68
C GLN A 137 -0.50 -20.30 14.77
N PRO A 138 -1.54 -19.67 14.19
CA PRO A 138 -1.36 -18.43 13.44
C PRO A 138 -0.73 -17.35 14.33
N PRO A 139 0.22 -16.56 13.81
CA PRO A 139 0.83 -15.48 14.58
C PRO A 139 -0.24 -14.49 15.04
N GLY A 140 -0.31 -14.24 16.36
CA GLY A 140 -1.34 -13.39 16.96
C GLY A 140 -2.62 -14.12 17.40
N SER A 141 -2.62 -15.45 17.48
CA SER A 141 -3.73 -16.29 17.98
C SER A 141 -4.20 -16.00 19.42
N GLY A 142 -3.40 -15.29 20.22
CA GLY A 142 -3.79 -14.81 21.56
C GLY A 142 -4.68 -13.57 21.58
N ARG A 143 -5.16 -13.10 20.41
CA ARG A 143 -5.99 -11.88 20.30
C ARG A 143 -7.45 -12.14 20.63
N LYS A 144 -8.15 -11.07 21.00
CA LYS A 144 -9.60 -11.12 21.19
C LYS A 144 -10.28 -11.47 19.87
N PRO A 145 -11.26 -12.39 19.88
CA PRO A 145 -12.04 -12.68 18.68
C PRO A 145 -12.78 -11.43 18.22
N GLU A 146 -12.81 -11.22 16.91
CA GLU A 146 -13.65 -10.22 16.27
C GLU A 146 -14.98 -10.87 15.92
N TRP A 147 -16.07 -10.23 16.29
CA TRP A 147 -17.41 -10.76 16.03
C TRP A 147 -17.93 -10.21 14.72
N TRP A 148 -18.43 -11.10 13.88
CA TRP A 148 -19.03 -10.81 12.58
C TRP A 148 -20.47 -11.29 12.58
N LEU A 149 -21.33 -10.58 11.85
CA LEU A 149 -22.70 -10.95 11.60
C LEU A 149 -22.81 -11.51 10.19
N ARG A 150 -23.38 -12.70 10.05
CA ARG A 150 -23.58 -13.37 8.75
C ARG A 150 -25.05 -13.72 8.53
N PRO A 151 -25.56 -13.62 7.29
CA PRO A 151 -26.91 -14.08 6.96
C PRO A 151 -26.98 -15.62 6.99
N THR A 152 -28.10 -16.15 7.47
CA THR A 152 -28.43 -17.58 7.29
C THR A 152 -29.03 -17.84 5.91
N PRO A 153 -29.15 -19.11 5.46
CA PRO A 153 -29.90 -19.42 4.24
C PRO A 153 -31.35 -18.91 4.27
N ALA A 154 -32.01 -18.98 5.44
CA ALA A 154 -33.35 -18.45 5.67
C ALA A 154 -33.42 -16.93 5.43
N ALA A 155 -32.31 -16.22 5.68
CA ALA A 155 -32.20 -14.80 5.42
C ALA A 155 -32.44 -14.42 3.96
N TYR A 156 -32.19 -15.29 2.98
CA TYR A 156 -32.43 -15.01 1.56
C TYR A 156 -33.86 -15.28 1.12
N GLN A 157 -34.59 -16.08 1.90
CA GLN A 157 -35.98 -16.47 1.63
C GLN A 157 -36.99 -15.64 2.45
N GLN A 158 -36.49 -14.82 3.39
CA GLN A 158 -37.32 -14.01 4.26
C GLN A 158 -38.10 -12.92 3.50
N THR A 159 -39.43 -12.97 3.65
CA THR A 159 -40.42 -12.03 3.11
C THR A 159 -41.27 -11.33 4.18
N GLU A 160 -41.17 -11.69 5.46
CA GLU A 160 -41.93 -11.01 6.52
C GLU A 160 -41.45 -9.56 6.71
N MET A 161 -42.37 -8.67 7.11
CA MET A 161 -42.03 -7.31 7.53
C MET A 161 -41.11 -7.33 8.76
N LEU A 162 -39.93 -6.76 8.60
CA LEU A 162 -39.01 -6.48 9.68
C LEU A 162 -39.08 -4.98 10.02
N PRO A 163 -38.69 -4.58 11.23
CA PRO A 163 -38.44 -3.17 11.53
C PRO A 163 -37.47 -2.57 10.51
N ALA A 164 -37.71 -1.34 10.06
CA ALA A 164 -36.93 -0.73 8.96
C ALA A 164 -35.40 -0.81 9.16
N PRO A 165 -34.84 -0.58 10.36
CA PRO A 165 -33.41 -0.77 10.61
C PRO A 165 -32.92 -2.22 10.40
N ALA A 166 -33.69 -3.23 10.81
CA ALA A 166 -33.37 -4.64 10.62
C ALA A 166 -33.50 -5.06 9.14
N GLN A 167 -34.47 -4.48 8.41
CA GLN A 167 -34.65 -4.69 6.97
C GLN A 167 -33.46 -4.14 6.16
N ILE A 168 -32.98 -2.94 6.51
CA ILE A 168 -31.80 -2.32 5.89
C ILE A 168 -30.56 -3.18 6.15
N LEU A 169 -30.32 -3.53 7.41
CA LEU A 169 -29.19 -4.37 7.79
C LEU A 169 -29.22 -5.74 7.09
N LEU A 170 -30.40 -6.38 7.00
CA LEU A 170 -30.53 -7.66 6.29
C LEU A 170 -30.20 -7.52 4.79
N THR A 171 -30.64 -6.43 4.17
CA THR A 171 -30.33 -6.13 2.76
C THR A 171 -28.83 -5.95 2.55
N TYR A 172 -28.18 -5.20 3.44
CA TYR A 172 -26.74 -5.00 3.44
C TYR A 172 -25.96 -6.31 3.67
N LEU A 173 -26.40 -7.14 4.62
CA LEU A 173 -25.80 -8.46 4.91
C LEU A 173 -25.90 -9.43 3.73
N ARG A 174 -27.02 -9.42 2.98
CA ARG A 174 -27.19 -10.24 1.77
C ARG A 174 -26.18 -9.86 0.68
N GLN A 175 -25.79 -8.59 0.59
CA GLN A 175 -24.79 -8.12 -0.37
C GLN A 175 -23.36 -8.43 0.09
N GLN A 176 -23.02 -8.05 1.33
CA GLN A 176 -21.66 -8.15 1.85
C GLN A 176 -21.27 -9.54 2.36
N GLN A 177 -22.25 -10.46 2.54
CA GLN A 177 -22.09 -11.83 3.03
C GLN A 177 -21.57 -11.98 4.47
N ALA A 178 -20.89 -10.97 5.02
CA ALA A 178 -20.47 -10.85 6.41
C ALA A 178 -20.13 -9.39 6.72
N VAL A 179 -20.51 -8.90 7.91
CA VAL A 179 -20.19 -7.53 8.36
C VAL A 179 -19.66 -7.57 9.80
N PRO A 180 -18.63 -6.80 10.18
CA PRO A 180 -18.18 -6.73 11.56
C PRO A 180 -19.31 -6.25 12.49
N LEU A 181 -19.56 -6.97 13.58
CA LEU A 181 -20.60 -6.62 14.56
C LEU A 181 -20.33 -5.27 15.23
N ALA A 182 -19.07 -4.81 15.24
CA ALA A 182 -18.67 -3.50 15.75
C ALA A 182 -19.14 -2.33 14.84
N GLU A 183 -19.43 -2.60 13.57
CA GLU A 183 -19.89 -1.60 12.58
C GLU A 183 -21.41 -1.59 12.42
N VAL A 184 -22.11 -2.42 13.21
CA VAL A 184 -23.56 -2.66 13.09
C VAL A 184 -24.26 -2.30 14.39
N ASP A 185 -25.40 -1.63 14.28
CA ASP A 185 -26.24 -1.34 15.44
C ASP A 185 -26.73 -2.63 16.12
N ALA A 186 -26.59 -2.69 17.44
CA ALA A 186 -26.89 -3.89 18.23
C ALA A 186 -28.37 -4.32 18.14
N GLY A 187 -29.32 -3.38 18.16
CA GLY A 187 -30.75 -3.68 18.13
C GLY A 187 -31.20 -4.40 16.85
N PRO A 188 -30.90 -3.88 15.65
CA PRO A 188 -31.13 -4.57 14.39
C PRO A 188 -30.45 -5.93 14.30
N ALA A 189 -29.19 -6.03 14.73
CA ALA A 189 -28.46 -7.29 14.74
C ALA A 189 -29.11 -8.35 15.64
N GLU A 190 -29.50 -7.98 16.86
CA GLU A 190 -30.20 -8.86 17.79
C GLU A 190 -31.56 -9.31 17.26
N THR A 191 -32.29 -8.42 16.58
CA THR A 191 -33.57 -8.76 15.94
C THR A 191 -33.39 -9.82 14.84
N LEU A 192 -32.37 -9.66 14.00
CA LEU A 192 -32.06 -10.64 12.94
C LEU A 192 -31.60 -11.99 13.53
N ILE A 193 -30.84 -11.97 14.61
CA ILE A 193 -30.40 -13.19 15.30
C ILE A 193 -31.57 -13.91 15.96
N ALA A 194 -32.44 -13.18 16.65
CA ALA A 194 -33.62 -13.74 17.32
C ALA A 194 -34.60 -14.38 16.31
N LYS A 195 -34.66 -13.86 15.09
CA LYS A 195 -35.46 -14.42 13.99
C LYS A 195 -34.72 -15.48 13.16
N GLU A 196 -33.54 -15.92 13.59
CA GLU A 196 -32.71 -16.91 12.87
C GLU A 196 -32.33 -16.50 11.44
N LEU A 197 -32.37 -15.20 11.13
CA LEU A 197 -31.99 -14.62 9.84
C LEU A 197 -30.51 -14.28 9.78
N ALA A 198 -29.85 -14.14 10.93
CA ALA A 198 -28.42 -13.94 11.00
C ALA A 198 -27.82 -14.70 12.19
N TYR A 199 -26.53 -14.99 12.14
CA TYR A 199 -25.80 -15.58 13.26
C TYR A 199 -24.49 -14.84 13.50
N LYS A 200 -24.03 -14.88 14.76
CA LYS A 200 -22.73 -14.34 15.16
C LYS A 200 -21.65 -15.38 14.83
N GLU A 201 -20.71 -15.01 13.98
CA GLU A 201 -19.50 -15.78 13.70
C GLU A 201 -18.33 -15.05 14.36
N ALA A 202 -17.52 -15.77 15.16
CA ALA A 202 -16.29 -15.19 15.67
C ALA A 202 -15.16 -15.51 14.70
N ARG A 203 -14.34 -14.53 14.37
CA ARG A 203 -13.14 -14.69 13.55
C ARG A 203 -11.92 -14.26 14.33
N LEU A 204 -10.77 -14.82 13.96
CA LEU A 204 -9.50 -14.34 14.48
C LEU A 204 -9.28 -12.90 13.99
N GLY A 205 -9.20 -11.95 14.92
CA GLY A 205 -8.92 -10.56 14.56
C GLY A 205 -7.56 -10.44 13.86
N GLN A 206 -7.55 -9.85 12.66
CA GLN A 206 -6.31 -9.64 11.90
C GLN A 206 -5.31 -8.79 12.71
N PRO A 207 -3.99 -8.94 12.48
CA PRO A 207 -3.00 -8.04 13.07
C PRO A 207 -3.35 -6.57 12.80
N ARG A 208 -3.67 -5.81 13.85
CA ARG A 208 -3.61 -4.33 13.82
C ARG A 208 -2.16 -3.85 13.85
N VAL A 209 -1.34 -4.39 12.96
CA VAL A 209 -0.14 -3.71 12.49
C VAL A 209 -0.64 -3.02 11.24
N GLY A 210 -0.67 -1.68 11.23
CA GLY A 210 -1.21 -0.92 10.10
C GLY A 210 -0.78 -1.58 8.80
N ALA A 211 -1.76 -1.90 7.95
CA ALA A 211 -1.47 -2.21 6.56
C ALA A 211 -0.60 -1.07 6.05
N LYS A 212 0.64 -1.38 5.62
CA LYS A 212 1.42 -0.42 4.85
C LYS A 212 0.74 -0.40 3.49
N PHE A 213 -0.24 0.48 3.34
CA PHE A 213 -0.84 0.77 2.05
C PHE A 213 0.18 1.60 1.30
N ASP A 214 0.74 1.01 0.25
CA ASP A 214 1.45 1.79 -0.74
C ASP A 214 0.39 2.47 -1.57
N ARG A 215 0.20 3.77 -1.34
CA ARG A 215 -0.62 4.59 -2.23
C ARG A 215 0.10 4.62 -3.56
N MET A 216 -0.59 4.21 -4.62
CA MET A 216 -0.05 4.19 -5.96
C MET A 216 -0.62 5.37 -6.73
N VAL A 217 0.18 5.91 -7.62
CA VAL A 217 -0.17 6.99 -8.54
C VAL A 217 0.02 6.45 -9.95
N GLU A 218 -1.03 6.45 -10.75
CA GLU A 218 -0.97 6.06 -12.16
C GLU A 218 -1.39 7.24 -13.03
N LEU A 219 -0.68 7.43 -14.14
CA LEU A 219 -0.98 8.46 -15.11
C LEU A 219 -2.20 8.03 -15.96
N LEU A 220 -3.22 8.88 -16.03
CA LEU A 220 -4.45 8.59 -16.78
C LEU A 220 -4.45 9.15 -18.20
N ILE A 221 -3.47 10.00 -18.53
CA ILE A 221 -3.39 10.75 -19.79
C ILE A 221 -2.08 10.44 -20.52
N SER A 222 -2.06 10.63 -21.83
CA SER A 222 -0.85 10.42 -22.66
C SER A 222 0.18 11.55 -22.50
N PRO A 223 1.47 11.30 -22.83
CA PRO A 223 2.51 12.34 -22.78
C PRO A 223 2.21 13.58 -23.62
N GLU A 224 1.51 13.43 -24.75
CA GLU A 224 1.10 14.55 -25.61
C GLU A 224 0.00 15.40 -24.96
N GLU A 225 -0.91 14.78 -24.21
CA GLU A 225 -1.98 15.47 -23.47
C GLU A 225 -1.45 16.20 -22.24
N ILE A 226 -0.34 15.76 -21.64
CA ILE A 226 0.31 16.46 -20.53
C ILE A 226 0.68 17.87 -20.95
N GLU A 227 1.41 18.03 -22.06
CA GLU A 227 1.89 19.34 -22.52
C GLU A 227 0.74 20.32 -22.83
N ALA A 228 -0.43 19.81 -23.23
CA ALA A 228 -1.62 20.63 -23.45
C ALA A 228 -2.28 21.10 -22.13
N VAL A 229 -2.20 20.31 -21.06
CA VAL A 229 -2.88 20.59 -19.77
C VAL A 229 -1.99 21.39 -18.81
N LEU A 230 -0.67 21.24 -18.86
CA LEU A 230 0.27 21.92 -17.95
C LEU A 230 0.05 23.43 -17.78
N PRO A 231 -0.23 24.23 -18.83
CA PRO A 231 -0.43 25.68 -18.70
C PRO A 231 -1.71 26.09 -17.96
N THR A 232 -2.64 25.14 -17.80
CA THR A 232 -3.93 25.36 -17.13
C THR A 232 -3.88 25.06 -15.63
N LEU A 233 -2.86 24.32 -15.17
CA LEU A 233 -2.68 23.91 -13.78
C LEU A 233 -2.13 25.03 -12.89
N GLY A 234 -2.45 25.00 -11.59
CA GLY A 234 -1.97 25.97 -10.61
C GLY A 234 -2.92 27.16 -10.37
N ARG A 235 -2.42 28.21 -9.71
CA ARG A 235 -3.25 29.36 -9.31
C ARG A 235 -3.64 30.19 -10.53
N SER A 236 -4.92 30.56 -10.62
CA SER A 236 -5.33 31.63 -11.53
C SER A 236 -4.71 32.95 -11.07
N LEU A 237 -3.94 33.59 -11.96
CA LEU A 237 -3.31 34.88 -11.73
C LEU A 237 -3.64 35.80 -12.89
N LYS A 238 -4.08 37.02 -12.59
CA LYS A 238 -4.31 38.06 -13.61
C LYS A 238 -3.08 38.34 -14.47
N GLN A 239 -1.88 38.12 -13.95
CA GLN A 239 -0.62 38.20 -14.70
C GLN A 239 -0.57 37.20 -15.88
N VAL A 240 -1.10 35.99 -15.71
CA VAL A 240 -1.12 34.96 -16.76
C VAL A 240 -2.15 35.29 -17.84
N GLU A 241 -3.33 35.76 -17.43
CA GLU A 241 -4.37 36.20 -18.37
C GLU A 241 -3.87 37.38 -19.25
N VAL A 242 -3.08 38.30 -18.67
CA VAL A 242 -2.44 39.38 -19.43
C VAL A 242 -1.43 38.83 -20.46
N LEU A 243 -0.57 37.89 -20.08
CA LEU A 243 0.42 37.31 -21.01
C LEU A 243 -0.24 36.51 -22.14
N GLN A 244 -1.27 35.73 -21.84
CA GLN A 244 -2.03 34.98 -22.85
C GLN A 244 -2.75 35.94 -23.80
N HIS A 245 -3.41 36.97 -23.27
CA HIS A 245 -4.06 37.97 -24.11
C HIS A 245 -3.09 38.74 -25.00
N LEU A 246 -1.91 39.11 -24.50
CA LEU A 246 -0.87 39.77 -25.29
C LEU A 246 -0.25 38.86 -26.37
N ALA A 247 -0.19 37.55 -26.14
CA ALA A 247 0.31 36.57 -27.11
C ALA A 247 -0.72 36.26 -28.22
N ASP A 248 -2.02 36.31 -27.89
CA ASP A 248 -3.12 36.04 -28.81
C ASP A 248 -3.53 37.27 -29.66
N LEU A 249 -2.99 38.47 -29.36
CA LEU A 249 -3.28 39.70 -30.09
C LEU A 249 -2.46 39.79 -31.39
N ASP A 250 -3.14 40.07 -32.51
CA ASP A 250 -2.48 40.39 -33.79
C ASP A 250 -1.78 41.77 -33.80
N ASP A 251 -2.11 42.65 -32.84
CA ASP A 251 -1.46 43.96 -32.67
C ASP A 251 -0.20 43.81 -31.79
N PRO A 252 1.02 44.08 -32.31
CA PRO A 252 2.26 43.94 -31.55
C PRO A 252 2.47 45.03 -30.48
N LEU A 253 1.66 46.11 -30.50
CA LEU A 253 1.81 47.29 -29.63
C LEU A 253 0.45 47.84 -29.14
N PRO A 254 -0.36 47.03 -28.43
CA PRO A 254 -1.68 47.43 -27.96
C PRO A 254 -1.61 48.52 -26.89
N ALA A 255 -2.64 49.36 -26.83
CA ALA A 255 -2.80 50.35 -25.77
C ALA A 255 -3.04 49.68 -24.41
N LEU A 256 -2.31 50.10 -23.37
CA LEU A 256 -2.38 49.55 -22.02
C LEU A 256 -3.83 49.53 -21.49
N GLU A 257 -4.61 50.58 -21.73
CA GLU A 257 -5.99 50.67 -21.27
C GLU A 257 -6.91 49.63 -21.92
N ALA A 258 -6.66 49.29 -23.19
CA ALA A 258 -7.42 48.25 -23.89
C ALA A 258 -7.11 46.85 -23.33
N VAL A 259 -5.83 46.57 -23.02
CA VAL A 259 -5.39 45.32 -22.40
C VAL A 259 -5.99 45.16 -21.00
N LEU A 260 -5.99 46.22 -20.19
CA LEU A 260 -6.58 46.22 -18.84
C LEU A 260 -8.09 46.00 -18.86
N ALA A 261 -8.80 46.62 -19.82
CA ALA A 261 -10.24 46.46 -19.97
C ALA A 261 -10.62 45.04 -20.45
N ALA A 262 -9.87 44.47 -21.39
CA ALA A 262 -10.11 43.14 -21.93
C ALA A 262 -9.89 42.03 -20.89
N VAL A 263 -8.83 42.13 -20.07
CA VAL A 263 -8.49 41.15 -19.03
C VAL A 263 -9.25 41.41 -17.72
N GLY A 264 -9.78 42.63 -17.54
CA GLY A 264 -10.48 43.06 -16.34
C GLY A 264 -9.55 43.13 -15.12
N CYS A 265 -8.40 43.79 -15.25
CA CYS A 265 -7.41 43.93 -14.17
C CYS A 265 -6.94 45.38 -13.97
N THR A 266 -6.33 45.66 -12.81
CA THR A 266 -5.69 46.95 -12.53
C THR A 266 -4.28 47.02 -13.14
N LYS A 267 -3.60 48.17 -13.05
CA LYS A 267 -2.22 48.34 -13.59
C LYS A 267 -1.17 47.47 -12.88
N SER A 268 -1.40 47.11 -11.62
CA SER A 268 -0.44 46.40 -10.77
C SER A 268 0.06 45.05 -11.33
N PRO A 269 -0.81 44.16 -11.88
CA PRO A 269 -0.36 42.96 -12.60
C PRO A 269 0.61 43.22 -13.76
N VAL A 270 0.37 44.27 -14.55
CA VAL A 270 1.20 44.61 -15.72
C VAL A 270 2.53 45.22 -15.28
N GLU A 271 2.51 46.08 -14.27
CA GLU A 271 3.72 46.66 -13.66
C GLU A 271 4.62 45.58 -13.06
N SER A 272 4.04 44.60 -12.36
CA SER A 272 4.80 43.47 -11.81
C SER A 272 5.38 42.55 -12.90
N LEU A 273 4.71 42.41 -14.05
CA LEU A 273 5.28 41.71 -15.21
C LEU A 273 6.44 42.50 -15.84
N ALA A 274 6.35 43.84 -15.84
CA ALA A 274 7.41 44.71 -16.34
C ALA A 274 8.65 44.72 -15.44
N GLU A 275 8.47 44.71 -14.12
CA GLU A 275 9.56 44.54 -13.14
C GLU A 275 10.29 43.21 -13.30
N LYS A 276 9.56 42.15 -13.71
CA LYS A 276 10.12 40.83 -14.03
C LYS A 276 10.74 40.75 -15.43
N GLY A 277 10.67 41.82 -16.23
CA GLY A 277 11.22 41.89 -17.58
C GLY A 277 10.44 41.12 -18.65
N LEU A 278 9.22 40.67 -18.35
CA LEU A 278 8.40 39.83 -19.24
C LEU A 278 7.56 40.65 -20.23
N VAL A 279 7.25 41.91 -19.87
CA VAL A 279 6.58 42.89 -20.72
C VAL A 279 7.30 44.24 -20.64
N GLU A 280 7.18 45.06 -21.67
CA GLU A 280 7.70 46.42 -21.68
C GLU A 280 6.55 47.43 -21.77
N ILE A 281 6.56 48.42 -20.86
CA ILE A 281 5.58 49.52 -20.86
C ILE A 281 6.24 50.73 -21.54
N ILE A 282 5.66 51.14 -22.67
CA ILE A 282 6.11 52.30 -23.43
C ILE A 282 5.27 53.51 -23.00
N SER A 283 5.93 54.50 -22.41
CA SER A 283 5.32 55.74 -21.91
C SER A 283 4.60 56.53 -23.01
N ALA A 284 3.58 57.30 -22.62
CA ALA A 284 2.85 58.16 -23.54
C ALA A 284 3.77 59.21 -24.17
N GLN A 285 3.57 59.49 -25.45
CA GLN A 285 4.39 60.40 -26.24
C GLN A 285 3.52 61.43 -26.98
N SER A 286 3.77 62.72 -26.78
CA SER A 286 3.04 63.79 -27.47
C SER A 286 3.66 64.07 -28.83
N ARG A 287 2.83 64.07 -29.88
CA ARG A 287 3.23 64.37 -31.26
C ARG A 287 2.54 65.61 -31.80
N LEU A 288 3.21 66.26 -32.75
CA LEU A 288 2.71 67.45 -33.43
C LEU A 288 2.52 67.17 -34.92
N ALA A 289 1.38 67.63 -35.46
CA ALA A 289 1.09 67.58 -36.88
C ALA A 289 0.55 68.92 -37.37
N LEU A 290 0.72 69.19 -38.66
CA LEU A 290 0.04 70.27 -39.35
C LEU A 290 -1.41 69.87 -39.66
N PRO A 291 -2.38 70.80 -39.57
CA PRO A 291 -3.76 70.51 -39.91
C PRO A 291 -3.93 70.26 -41.44
N PRO A 292 -4.90 69.42 -41.84
CA PRO A 292 -5.06 68.99 -43.24
C PRO A 292 -5.52 70.08 -44.23
N LYS A 293 -5.97 71.25 -43.74
CA LYS A 293 -6.23 72.46 -44.53
C LYS A 293 -5.67 73.67 -43.77
N PRO A 294 -4.56 74.28 -44.20
CA PRO A 294 -4.13 75.54 -43.62
C PRO A 294 -5.11 76.64 -44.02
N ASP A 295 -5.62 77.41 -43.06
CA ASP A 295 -6.35 78.64 -43.37
C ASP A 295 -5.38 79.61 -44.07
N ASN A 296 -5.62 79.91 -45.35
CA ASN A 296 -4.83 80.84 -46.18
C ASN A 296 -5.04 82.32 -45.78
N ALA A 297 -5.15 82.60 -44.48
CA ALA A 297 -5.04 83.95 -43.92
C ALA A 297 -3.56 84.17 -43.54
N ALA A 298 -2.84 84.80 -44.48
CA ALA A 298 -1.52 85.42 -44.41
C ALA A 298 -0.41 84.69 -43.60
N GLU A 299 0.57 84.12 -44.31
CA GLU A 299 1.91 83.76 -43.77
C GLU A 299 2.64 84.95 -43.11
N SER A 300 2.12 86.18 -43.23
CA SER A 300 2.71 87.41 -42.70
C SER A 300 2.42 87.70 -41.22
N GLU A 301 1.66 86.88 -40.50
CA GLU A 301 1.35 87.07 -39.07
C GLU A 301 2.08 86.11 -38.12
N LEU A 302 2.88 85.16 -38.64
CA LEU A 302 3.67 84.25 -37.82
C LEU A 302 5.00 84.88 -37.42
N THR A 303 5.40 84.70 -36.16
CA THR A 303 6.76 85.10 -35.73
C THR A 303 7.82 84.21 -36.37
N ALA A 304 9.07 84.67 -36.48
CA ALA A 304 10.17 83.87 -37.04
C ALA A 304 10.34 82.51 -36.32
N ALA A 305 10.02 82.45 -35.02
CA ALA A 305 10.03 81.21 -34.23
C ALA A 305 8.85 80.28 -34.55
N GLU A 306 7.69 80.81 -34.92
CA GLU A 306 6.54 79.99 -35.32
C GLU A 306 6.71 79.45 -36.75
N GLN A 307 7.32 80.25 -37.63
CA GLN A 307 7.65 79.85 -39.00
C GLN A 307 8.69 78.72 -39.01
N SER A 308 9.68 78.74 -38.12
CA SER A 308 10.67 77.66 -38.03
C SER A 308 10.06 76.33 -37.57
N VAL A 309 9.07 76.37 -36.68
CA VAL A 309 8.31 75.17 -36.24
C VAL A 309 7.49 74.59 -37.37
N CYS A 310 6.76 75.41 -38.13
CA CYS A 310 5.96 74.93 -39.26
C CYS A 310 6.85 74.37 -40.38
N ALA A 311 7.92 75.08 -40.75
CA ALA A 311 8.87 74.64 -41.77
C ALA A 311 9.57 73.33 -41.38
N TYR A 312 9.92 73.15 -40.09
CA TYR A 312 10.47 71.89 -39.61
C TYR A 312 9.47 70.74 -39.79
N LEU A 313 8.21 70.93 -39.40
CA LEU A 313 7.16 69.91 -39.54
C LEU A 313 6.89 69.52 -41.01
N GLU A 314 6.96 70.47 -41.95
CA GLU A 314 6.80 70.21 -43.39
C GLU A 314 7.93 69.33 -43.97
N THR A 315 9.13 69.40 -43.40
CA THR A 315 10.27 68.57 -43.84
C THR A 315 10.26 67.15 -43.27
N GLN A 316 9.38 66.86 -42.30
CA GLN A 316 9.32 65.53 -41.68
C GLN A 316 8.40 64.59 -42.47
N PRO A 317 8.77 63.30 -42.62
CA PRO A 317 7.95 62.31 -43.31
C PRO A 317 6.68 61.90 -42.54
N GLY A 318 6.51 62.38 -41.30
CA GLY A 318 5.36 62.13 -40.43
C GLY A 318 5.40 63.02 -39.18
N PRO A 319 4.39 62.95 -38.28
CA PRO A 319 4.30 63.82 -37.12
C PRO A 319 5.42 63.53 -36.10
N PRO A 320 6.38 64.45 -35.88
CA PRO A 320 7.46 64.24 -34.93
C PRO A 320 7.00 64.42 -33.48
N LEU A 321 7.83 63.92 -32.55
CA LEU A 321 7.64 64.10 -31.12
C LEU A 321 7.80 65.57 -30.72
N LEU A 322 7.00 66.03 -29.76
CA LEU A 322 7.06 67.39 -29.20
C LEU A 322 8.50 67.75 -28.76
N GLU A 323 9.18 66.84 -28.08
CA GLU A 323 10.57 67.03 -27.64
C GLU A 323 11.55 67.18 -28.81
N ALA A 324 11.35 66.43 -29.90
CA ALA A 324 12.19 66.52 -31.09
C ALA A 324 11.99 67.86 -31.82
N VAL A 325 10.76 68.36 -31.86
CA VAL A 325 10.45 69.70 -32.41
C VAL A 325 11.11 70.79 -31.57
N LEU A 326 10.96 70.74 -30.25
CA LEU A 326 11.58 71.70 -29.33
C LEU A 326 13.11 71.71 -29.47
N ALA A 327 13.74 70.53 -29.56
CA ALA A 327 15.18 70.40 -29.73
C ALA A 327 15.68 70.89 -31.09
N ALA A 328 14.95 70.61 -32.18
CA ALA A 328 15.38 70.97 -33.54
C ALA A 328 15.15 72.46 -33.88
N THR A 329 14.13 73.08 -33.29
CA THR A 329 13.73 74.47 -33.58
C THR A 329 14.21 75.47 -32.53
N ALA A 330 14.63 74.98 -31.35
CA ALA A 330 15.08 75.76 -30.19
C ALA A 330 14.05 76.80 -29.70
N VAL A 331 12.76 76.52 -29.91
CA VAL A 331 11.65 77.41 -29.55
C VAL A 331 11.13 77.08 -28.15
N GLU A 332 10.64 78.08 -27.42
CA GLU A 332 10.02 77.85 -26.11
C GLU A 332 8.67 77.10 -26.22
N PRO A 333 8.34 76.21 -25.27
CA PRO A 333 7.07 75.46 -25.25
C PRO A 333 5.81 76.34 -25.34
N ALA A 334 5.88 77.58 -24.85
CA ALA A 334 4.78 78.55 -24.93
C ALA A 334 4.37 78.89 -26.37
N VAL A 335 5.32 78.87 -27.31
CA VAL A 335 5.06 79.15 -28.73
C VAL A 335 4.28 78.00 -29.36
N ILE A 336 4.64 76.75 -29.05
CA ILE A 336 3.90 75.56 -29.50
C ILE A 336 2.48 75.57 -28.92
N ALA A 337 2.34 75.87 -27.63
CA ALA A 337 1.02 75.99 -26.99
C ALA A 337 0.16 77.07 -27.67
N GLY A 338 0.77 78.21 -28.02
CA GLY A 338 0.09 79.29 -28.75
C GLY A 338 -0.31 78.91 -30.18
N LEU A 339 0.46 78.05 -30.85
CA LEU A 339 0.13 77.52 -32.18
C LEU A 339 -0.99 76.46 -32.12
N VAL A 340 -0.97 75.58 -31.12
CA VAL A 340 -2.04 74.59 -30.88
C VAL A 340 -3.36 75.31 -30.52
N GLN A 341 -3.31 76.33 -29.66
CA GLN A 341 -4.50 77.12 -29.30
C GLN A 341 -5.12 77.85 -30.49
N ARG A 342 -4.28 78.38 -31.40
CA ARG A 342 -4.71 78.99 -32.67
C ARG A 342 -5.07 77.98 -33.75
N GLN A 343 -5.14 76.68 -33.42
CA GLN A 343 -5.44 75.57 -34.34
C GLN A 343 -4.48 75.47 -35.55
N ARG A 344 -3.27 76.02 -35.41
CA ARG A 344 -2.21 75.96 -36.43
C ARG A 344 -1.38 74.69 -36.34
N LEU A 345 -1.40 74.03 -35.18
CA LEU A 345 -0.85 72.71 -34.94
C LEU A 345 -1.90 71.83 -34.27
N ILE A 346 -1.86 70.54 -34.59
CA ILE A 346 -2.60 69.50 -33.87
C ILE A 346 -1.59 68.79 -32.97
N GLN A 347 -1.79 68.88 -31.67
CA GLN A 347 -1.10 68.02 -30.70
C GLN A 347 -2.00 66.84 -30.38
N PHE A 348 -1.45 65.63 -30.46
CA PHE A 348 -2.13 64.42 -30.02
C PHE A 348 -1.15 63.54 -29.25
N ASP A 349 -1.68 62.80 -28.27
CA ASP A 349 -0.90 61.93 -27.41
C ASP A 349 -1.05 60.48 -27.87
N GLU A 350 0.07 59.81 -28.07
CA GLU A 350 0.07 58.35 -28.23
C GLU A 350 -0.16 57.72 -26.85
N PRO A 351 -1.15 56.81 -26.71
CA PRO A 351 -1.46 56.19 -25.44
C PRO A 351 -0.31 55.28 -24.98
N VAL A 352 -0.21 55.05 -23.66
CA VAL A 352 0.74 54.10 -23.09
C VAL A 352 0.52 52.73 -23.72
N ARG A 353 1.58 52.09 -24.22
CA ARG A 353 1.52 50.79 -24.90
C ARG A 353 2.25 49.72 -24.10
N VAL A 354 1.88 48.46 -24.29
CA VAL A 354 2.54 47.31 -23.67
C VAL A 354 2.89 46.30 -24.74
N THR A 355 4.11 45.77 -24.71
CA THR A 355 4.52 44.69 -25.62
C THR A 355 5.13 43.52 -24.86
N LEU A 356 4.96 42.32 -25.41
CA LEU A 356 5.53 41.09 -24.87
C LEU A 356 7.03 41.04 -25.21
N ARG A 357 7.90 40.80 -24.22
CA ARG A 357 9.35 40.63 -24.46
C ARG A 357 9.79 39.16 -24.55
N LEU A 358 8.85 38.23 -24.39
CA LEU A 358 9.08 36.79 -24.43
C LEU A 358 8.97 36.25 -25.85
N ASP A 359 9.80 35.26 -26.19
CA ASP A 359 9.59 34.44 -27.39
C ASP A 359 8.36 33.54 -27.17
N PRO A 360 7.47 33.36 -28.17
CA PRO A 360 6.36 32.41 -28.08
C PRO A 360 6.73 31.00 -27.61
N ALA A 361 7.96 30.54 -27.88
CA ALA A 361 8.44 29.24 -27.43
C ALA A 361 8.61 29.14 -25.90
N ASP A 362 8.93 30.25 -25.23
CA ASP A 362 9.22 30.32 -23.79
C ASP A 362 7.98 30.68 -22.95
N LEU A 363 6.86 31.00 -23.62
CA LEU A 363 5.62 31.45 -22.99
C LEU A 363 5.01 30.37 -22.10
N THR A 364 4.98 29.12 -22.58
CA THR A 364 4.39 27.97 -21.89
C THR A 364 5.10 27.70 -20.56
N GLU A 365 6.43 27.68 -20.56
CA GLU A 365 7.23 27.46 -19.37
C GLU A 365 7.06 28.62 -18.37
N THR A 366 7.06 29.87 -18.85
CA THR A 366 6.83 31.06 -18.02
C THR A 366 5.45 31.04 -17.35
N ILE A 367 4.40 30.58 -18.05
CA ILE A 367 3.04 30.44 -17.49
C ILE A 367 3.01 29.38 -16.37
N VAL A 368 3.64 28.22 -16.59
CA VAL A 368 3.73 27.15 -15.59
C VAL A 368 4.44 27.63 -14.32
N GLN A 369 5.51 28.42 -14.47
CA GLN A 369 6.23 29.02 -13.35
C GLN A 369 5.38 30.04 -12.59
N LEU A 370 4.71 30.96 -13.30
CA LEU A 370 3.88 31.99 -12.67
C LEU A 370 2.69 31.38 -11.91
N ARG A 371 2.03 30.34 -12.44
CA ARG A 371 0.92 29.65 -11.76
C ARG A 371 1.35 28.81 -10.55
N GLY A 372 2.67 28.62 -10.34
CA GLY A 372 3.21 27.73 -9.32
C GLY A 372 2.95 26.25 -9.62
N ALA A 373 2.82 25.89 -10.90
CA ALA A 373 2.50 24.55 -11.36
C ALA A 373 3.74 23.66 -11.60
N GLN A 374 4.95 24.16 -11.30
CA GLN A 374 6.22 23.42 -11.46
C GLN A 374 6.17 22.02 -10.84
N ARG A 375 5.67 21.90 -9.60
CA ARG A 375 5.54 20.60 -8.91
C ARG A 375 4.54 19.66 -9.56
N HIS A 376 3.51 20.20 -10.23
CA HIS A 376 2.54 19.39 -10.97
C HIS A 376 3.18 18.86 -12.26
N ALA A 377 4.00 19.68 -12.92
CA ALA A 377 4.75 19.30 -14.13
C ALA A 377 5.80 18.21 -13.86
N GLU A 378 6.56 18.33 -12.77
CA GLU A 378 7.56 17.32 -12.38
C GLU A 378 6.93 15.96 -12.11
N VAL A 379 5.79 15.93 -11.42
CA VAL A 379 5.06 14.67 -11.14
C VAL A 379 4.55 14.03 -12.43
N LEU A 380 3.91 14.80 -13.32
CA LEU A 380 3.37 14.25 -14.57
C LEU A 380 4.46 13.72 -15.50
N ARG A 381 5.62 14.40 -15.58
CA ARG A 381 6.78 13.94 -16.35
C ARG A 381 7.38 12.65 -15.77
N LEU A 382 7.57 12.58 -14.46
CA LEU A 382 8.05 11.36 -13.79
C LEU A 382 7.13 10.17 -14.06
N LEU A 383 5.81 10.35 -13.96
CA LEU A 383 4.85 9.28 -14.22
C LEU A 383 4.76 8.89 -15.70
N ALA A 384 5.11 9.80 -16.63
CA ALA A 384 5.16 9.50 -18.05
C ALA A 384 6.40 8.69 -18.45
N GLU A 385 7.47 8.73 -17.65
CA GLU A 385 8.70 7.97 -17.86
C GLU A 385 8.63 6.54 -17.29
N GLU A 386 7.71 6.28 -16.36
CA GLU A 386 7.58 5.00 -15.66
C GLU A 386 6.45 4.14 -16.28
N ASP A 387 6.75 2.87 -16.58
CA ASP A 387 5.77 1.93 -17.13
C ASP A 387 4.84 1.37 -16.02
N GLY A 388 3.74 2.07 -15.76
CA GLY A 388 2.63 1.60 -14.90
C GLY A 388 2.49 2.35 -13.56
N PRO A 389 1.70 1.83 -12.60
CA PRO A 389 1.44 2.51 -11.33
C PRO A 389 2.72 2.71 -10.50
N VAL A 390 2.96 3.94 -10.05
CA VAL A 390 4.15 4.35 -9.30
C VAL A 390 3.84 4.57 -7.82
N TRP A 391 4.71 4.15 -6.92
CA TRP A 391 4.52 4.35 -5.49
C TRP A 391 4.63 5.83 -5.09
N ILE A 392 3.70 6.32 -4.26
CA ILE A 392 3.63 7.73 -3.82
C ILE A 392 4.94 8.22 -3.17
N GLY A 393 5.64 7.35 -2.45
CA GLY A 393 6.89 7.71 -1.79
C GLY A 393 8.07 7.81 -2.76
N TRP A 394 8.00 7.16 -3.94
CA TRP A 394 8.95 7.36 -5.03
C TRP A 394 8.73 8.72 -5.67
N VAL A 395 7.46 9.09 -5.89
CA VAL A 395 7.09 10.43 -6.37
C VAL A 395 7.60 11.51 -5.41
N TYR A 396 7.45 11.35 -4.09
CA TYR A 396 8.01 12.30 -3.11
C TYR A 396 9.54 12.30 -3.02
N ALA A 397 10.20 11.18 -3.36
CA ALA A 397 11.65 11.09 -3.33
C ALA A 397 12.30 11.72 -4.56
N GLN A 398 11.60 11.70 -5.70
CA GLN A 398 12.07 12.22 -6.99
C GLN A 398 11.55 13.63 -7.31
N THR A 399 10.53 14.11 -6.58
CA THR A 399 9.93 15.44 -6.79
C THR A 399 9.65 16.12 -5.46
N ASP A 400 9.54 17.45 -5.46
CA ASP A 400 9.13 18.24 -4.28
C ASP A 400 7.59 18.21 -4.05
N ALA A 401 6.91 17.18 -4.57
CA ALA A 401 5.47 17.06 -4.49
C ALA A 401 4.97 16.74 -3.08
N THR A 402 3.72 17.13 -2.81
CA THR A 402 3.03 16.83 -1.55
C THR A 402 1.74 16.08 -1.82
N LEU A 403 1.13 15.49 -0.78
CA LEU A 403 -0.18 14.82 -0.91
C LEU A 403 -1.26 15.76 -1.45
N LYS A 404 -1.13 17.07 -1.22
CA LYS A 404 -2.03 18.07 -1.80
C LYS A 404 -1.86 18.15 -3.32
N THR A 405 -0.62 18.26 -3.81
CA THR A 405 -0.29 18.26 -5.25
C THR A 405 -0.89 17.05 -5.98
N LEU A 406 -0.81 15.86 -5.37
CA LEU A 406 -1.37 14.64 -5.96
C LEU A 406 -2.90 14.60 -5.91
N ARG A 407 -3.53 15.17 -4.89
CA ARG A 407 -5.00 15.32 -4.87
C ARG A 407 -5.48 16.31 -5.91
N ASP A 408 -4.78 17.44 -6.06
CA ASP A 408 -5.09 18.47 -7.06
C ASP A 408 -5.01 17.87 -8.49
N LEU A 409 -4.01 17.04 -8.78
CA LEU A 409 -3.90 16.30 -10.06
C LEU A 409 -4.98 15.22 -10.24
N ALA A 410 -5.37 14.53 -9.17
CA ALA A 410 -6.41 13.50 -9.22
C ALA A 410 -7.82 14.11 -9.40
N GLU A 411 -8.11 15.24 -8.76
CA GLU A 411 -9.35 16.00 -8.97
C GLU A 411 -9.45 16.55 -10.40
N ALA A 412 -8.31 16.84 -11.03
CA ALA A 412 -8.22 17.21 -12.44
C ALA A 412 -8.31 16.00 -13.40
N ASN A 413 -8.52 14.77 -12.89
CA ASN A 413 -8.55 13.51 -13.65
C ASN A 413 -7.27 13.21 -14.46
N LEU A 414 -6.12 13.73 -14.04
CA LEU A 414 -4.84 13.52 -14.73
C LEU A 414 -4.09 12.29 -14.21
N ILE A 415 -4.33 11.94 -12.94
CA ILE A 415 -3.76 10.76 -12.28
C ILE A 415 -4.84 10.04 -11.46
N SER A 416 -4.71 8.73 -11.26
CA SER A 416 -5.50 7.99 -10.27
C SER A 416 -4.69 7.78 -8.99
N LEU A 417 -5.39 7.76 -7.85
CA LEU A 417 -4.83 7.44 -6.54
C LEU A 417 -5.53 6.19 -6.00
N ASP A 418 -4.87 5.04 -6.13
CA ASP A 418 -5.44 3.76 -5.70
C ASP A 418 -4.73 3.20 -4.46
N GLU A 419 -5.53 2.59 -3.58
CA GLU A 419 -5.06 1.80 -2.44
C GLU A 419 -5.04 0.31 -2.84
N ALA A 420 -3.99 -0.10 -3.55
CA ALA A 420 -3.82 -1.51 -3.89
C ALA A 420 -3.38 -2.31 -2.66
N ARG A 421 -4.11 -3.39 -2.31
CA ARG A 421 -3.65 -4.41 -1.35
C ARG A 421 -2.43 -5.12 -1.94
N ARG A 422 -1.23 -4.62 -1.65
CA ARG A 422 0.00 -5.36 -1.90
C ARG A 422 0.16 -6.40 -0.79
N TRP A 423 0.07 -7.69 -1.15
CA TRP A 423 0.60 -8.74 -0.28
C TRP A 423 2.05 -8.40 0.01
N ARG A 424 2.43 -8.36 1.29
CA ARG A 424 3.81 -8.09 1.68
C ARG A 424 4.62 -9.35 1.42
N ASP A 425 5.03 -9.50 0.17
CA ASP A 425 5.90 -10.59 -0.23
C ASP A 425 7.35 -10.16 0.06
N PRO A 426 8.05 -10.80 1.03
CA PRO A 426 9.44 -10.48 1.34
C PRO A 426 10.39 -10.69 0.15
N LEU A 427 9.94 -11.39 -0.90
CA LEU A 427 10.67 -11.64 -2.12
C LEU A 427 10.28 -10.68 -3.26
N ALA A 428 9.25 -9.84 -3.12
CA ALA A 428 8.77 -8.97 -4.21
C ALA A 428 9.76 -7.86 -4.64
N GLU A 429 10.71 -7.48 -3.78
CA GLU A 429 11.75 -6.50 -4.10
C GLU A 429 12.99 -7.14 -4.75
N HIS A 430 12.99 -8.46 -4.94
CA HIS A 430 14.13 -9.19 -5.49
C HIS A 430 13.85 -9.61 -6.94
N SER A 431 14.65 -9.10 -7.89
CA SER A 431 14.68 -9.61 -9.26
C SER A 431 15.43 -10.93 -9.28
N PHE A 432 14.74 -12.00 -9.70
CA PHE A 432 15.34 -13.33 -9.84
C PHE A 432 15.56 -13.63 -11.32
N SER A 433 16.81 -13.87 -11.73
CA SER A 433 17.07 -14.53 -13.01
C SER A 433 16.68 -16.00 -12.88
N LEU A 434 15.87 -16.51 -13.82
CA LEU A 434 15.50 -17.92 -13.87
C LEU A 434 16.76 -18.78 -13.97
N ASP A 435 17.04 -19.59 -12.94
CA ASP A 435 18.21 -20.46 -12.92
C ASP A 435 17.87 -21.82 -13.56
N THR A 436 18.40 -22.08 -14.75
CA THR A 436 18.23 -23.38 -15.44
C THR A 436 19.00 -24.49 -14.73
N PRO A 437 18.44 -25.72 -14.60
CA PRO A 437 19.10 -26.82 -13.89
C PRO A 437 20.50 -27.11 -14.46
N PRO A 438 21.59 -26.97 -13.70
CA PRO A 438 22.90 -27.39 -14.18
C PRO A 438 22.92 -28.90 -14.38
N GLN A 439 23.79 -29.38 -15.27
CA GLN A 439 24.06 -30.82 -15.38
C GLN A 439 24.74 -31.31 -14.10
N LEU A 440 24.26 -32.44 -13.56
CA LEU A 440 24.86 -33.05 -12.37
C LEU A 440 26.23 -33.64 -12.71
N THR A 441 27.18 -33.53 -11.79
CA THR A 441 28.42 -34.30 -11.88
C THR A 441 28.11 -35.80 -11.75
N PRO A 442 29.01 -36.71 -12.20
CA PRO A 442 28.79 -38.15 -12.06
C PRO A 442 28.49 -38.59 -10.61
N GLU A 443 29.18 -38.00 -9.63
CA GLU A 443 28.95 -38.27 -8.20
C GLU A 443 27.56 -37.79 -7.74
N GLN A 444 27.18 -36.56 -8.11
CA GLN A 444 25.85 -36.02 -7.82
C GLN A 444 24.74 -36.82 -8.51
N GLN A 445 24.99 -37.31 -9.72
CA GLN A 445 24.04 -38.13 -10.46
C GLN A 445 23.84 -39.50 -9.78
N ALA A 446 24.91 -40.13 -9.29
CA ALA A 446 24.81 -41.37 -8.53
C ALA A 446 24.02 -41.17 -7.22
N VAL A 447 24.30 -40.07 -6.50
CA VAL A 447 23.52 -39.67 -5.31
C VAL A 447 22.05 -39.46 -5.66
N TRP A 448 21.75 -38.72 -6.73
CA TRP A 448 20.38 -38.44 -7.16
C TRP A 448 19.63 -39.72 -7.54
N GLN A 449 20.29 -40.67 -8.22
CA GLN A 449 19.69 -41.97 -8.51
C GLN A 449 19.39 -42.76 -7.24
N ALA A 450 20.28 -42.72 -6.25
CA ALA A 450 20.04 -43.38 -4.96
C ALA A 450 18.89 -42.73 -4.16
N THR A 451 18.59 -41.44 -4.36
CA THR A 451 17.43 -40.81 -3.71
C THR A 451 16.11 -41.10 -4.44
N GLN A 452 16.12 -41.43 -5.74
CA GLN A 452 14.91 -41.69 -6.53
C GLN A 452 14.04 -42.82 -5.98
N GLN A 453 14.63 -43.84 -5.35
CA GLN A 453 13.88 -44.94 -4.75
C GLN A 453 12.92 -44.48 -3.63
N PHE A 454 13.20 -43.36 -2.96
CA PHE A 454 12.37 -42.82 -1.88
C PHE A 454 11.11 -42.10 -2.39
N TRP A 455 11.06 -41.79 -3.68
CA TRP A 455 9.92 -41.11 -4.31
C TRP A 455 8.92 -42.07 -4.94
N GLN A 456 9.14 -43.38 -4.81
CA GLN A 456 8.20 -44.37 -5.33
C GLN A 456 6.91 -44.37 -4.49
N PRO A 457 5.72 -44.45 -5.11
CA PRO A 457 4.43 -44.37 -4.41
C PRO A 457 4.27 -45.44 -3.32
N ASP A 458 4.81 -46.64 -3.57
CA ASP A 458 4.70 -47.80 -2.69
C ASP A 458 5.79 -47.82 -1.61
N ASN A 459 6.71 -46.86 -1.60
CA ASN A 459 7.79 -46.83 -0.64
C ASN A 459 7.32 -46.26 0.71
N THR A 460 7.27 -47.15 1.71
CA THR A 460 6.97 -46.82 3.10
C THR A 460 8.21 -46.52 3.93
N ASP A 461 9.41 -46.61 3.36
CA ASP A 461 10.65 -46.21 4.05
C ASP A 461 10.62 -44.69 4.28
N ARG A 462 10.89 -44.32 5.53
CA ARG A 462 10.88 -42.93 6.02
C ARG A 462 12.20 -42.59 6.72
N ARG A 463 13.24 -43.41 6.55
CA ARG A 463 14.56 -43.16 7.15
C ARG A 463 15.17 -41.86 6.60
N PRO A 464 15.80 -41.04 7.46
CA PRO A 464 16.50 -39.84 7.02
C PRO A 464 17.70 -40.21 6.14
N ILE A 465 18.00 -39.35 5.16
CA ILE A 465 19.14 -39.50 4.25
C ILE A 465 20.19 -38.46 4.64
N LEU A 466 21.40 -38.92 4.94
CA LEU A 466 22.54 -38.03 5.15
C LEU A 466 23.26 -37.79 3.82
N LEU A 467 23.23 -36.55 3.34
CA LEU A 467 24.01 -36.14 2.16
C LEU A 467 25.35 -35.54 2.60
N HIS A 468 26.41 -36.33 2.56
CA HIS A 468 27.75 -35.89 2.95
C HIS A 468 28.52 -35.29 1.77
N GLY A 469 29.04 -34.07 1.95
CA GLY A 469 29.88 -33.41 0.96
C GLY A 469 30.45 -32.09 1.46
N VAL A 470 31.67 -31.75 1.05
CA VAL A 470 32.32 -30.46 1.39
C VAL A 470 31.54 -29.28 0.79
N THR A 471 31.74 -28.08 1.34
CA THR A 471 31.16 -26.85 0.77
C THR A 471 31.58 -26.69 -0.70
N GLY A 472 30.65 -26.29 -1.56
CA GLY A 472 30.89 -26.17 -3.00
C GLY A 472 30.78 -27.46 -3.81
N SER A 473 30.61 -28.63 -3.17
CA SER A 473 30.32 -29.91 -3.87
C SER A 473 28.95 -29.96 -4.56
N GLY A 474 28.12 -28.93 -4.39
CA GLY A 474 26.80 -28.80 -5.02
C GLY A 474 25.67 -29.56 -4.32
N LYS A 475 25.78 -29.84 -3.01
CA LYS A 475 24.69 -30.41 -2.19
C LYS A 475 23.34 -29.71 -2.41
N THR A 476 23.37 -28.38 -2.49
CA THR A 476 22.18 -27.54 -2.72
C THR A 476 21.42 -27.92 -3.99
N GLU A 477 22.09 -28.33 -5.07
CA GLU A 477 21.39 -28.72 -6.31
C GLU A 477 20.59 -30.02 -6.12
N ILE A 478 21.09 -30.95 -5.30
CA ILE A 478 20.35 -32.17 -4.94
C ILE A 478 19.10 -31.82 -4.14
N TYR A 479 19.20 -30.86 -3.20
CA TYR A 479 18.04 -30.37 -2.43
C TYR A 479 16.99 -29.74 -3.34
N LEU A 480 17.41 -28.86 -4.27
CA LEU A 480 16.51 -28.20 -5.21
C LEU A 480 15.80 -29.23 -6.11
N ARG A 481 16.51 -30.27 -6.57
CA ARG A 481 15.88 -31.35 -7.35
C ARG A 481 14.89 -32.17 -6.53
N ALA A 482 15.21 -32.46 -5.27
CA ALA A 482 14.30 -33.12 -4.34
C ALA A 482 13.03 -32.29 -4.10
N MET A 483 13.16 -30.97 -3.88
CA MET A 483 12.01 -30.06 -3.75
C MET A 483 11.17 -30.01 -5.03
N ALA A 484 11.80 -30.00 -6.21
CA ALA A 484 11.08 -30.07 -7.48
C ALA A 484 10.30 -31.39 -7.63
N GLN A 485 10.86 -32.51 -7.15
CA GLN A 485 10.20 -33.81 -7.17
C GLN A 485 8.99 -33.85 -6.21
N ALA A 486 9.10 -33.27 -5.00
CA ALA A 486 7.98 -33.12 -4.08
C ALA A 486 6.83 -32.33 -4.71
N LEU A 487 7.14 -31.20 -5.35
CA LEU A 487 6.13 -30.38 -6.04
C LEU A 487 5.45 -31.15 -7.18
N LYS A 488 6.21 -31.94 -7.95
CA LYS A 488 5.64 -32.80 -9.01
C LYS A 488 4.68 -33.85 -8.44
N ALA A 489 4.93 -34.34 -7.22
CA ALA A 489 4.03 -35.25 -6.50
C ALA A 489 2.84 -34.53 -5.84
N GLY A 490 2.68 -33.21 -6.02
CA GLY A 490 1.63 -32.42 -5.37
C GLY A 490 1.83 -32.26 -3.87
N GLN A 491 3.07 -32.38 -3.40
CA GLN A 491 3.49 -32.26 -2.01
C GLN A 491 4.26 -30.96 -1.77
N GLY A 492 4.14 -30.42 -0.56
CA GLY A 492 4.96 -29.29 -0.11
C GLY A 492 6.31 -29.72 0.47
N ALA A 493 7.22 -28.77 0.62
CA ALA A 493 8.54 -29.03 1.20
C ALA A 493 9.01 -27.90 2.13
N ILE A 494 9.80 -28.26 3.15
CA ILE A 494 10.47 -27.33 4.07
C ILE A 494 11.98 -27.46 3.86
N MET A 495 12.69 -26.35 3.71
CA MET A 495 14.14 -26.29 3.74
C MET A 495 14.58 -25.47 4.96
N LEU A 496 15.18 -26.15 5.94
CA LEU A 496 15.80 -25.55 7.09
C LEU A 496 17.22 -25.12 6.72
N VAL A 497 17.54 -23.86 6.99
CA VAL A 497 18.87 -23.28 6.77
C VAL A 497 19.46 -22.76 8.08
N PRO A 498 20.80 -22.75 8.25
CA PRO A 498 21.45 -22.09 9.38
C PRO A 498 21.14 -20.58 9.37
N GLU A 499 21.31 -19.90 10.53
CA GLU A 499 20.82 -18.54 10.89
C GLU A 499 20.70 -17.47 9.77
N ILE A 500 19.85 -16.45 10.00
CA ILE A 500 19.33 -15.45 9.03
C ILE A 500 20.38 -14.87 8.06
N THR A 501 21.62 -14.65 8.51
CA THR A 501 22.72 -14.11 7.67
C THR A 501 23.24 -15.08 6.61
N LEU A 502 23.20 -16.40 6.85
CA LEU A 502 23.54 -17.43 5.84
C LEU A 502 22.37 -17.77 4.91
N ALA A 503 21.14 -17.33 5.23
CA ALA A 503 19.94 -17.71 4.50
C ALA A 503 19.71 -16.90 3.20
N ALA A 504 20.22 -15.67 3.08
CA ALA A 504 19.87 -14.79 1.96
C ALA A 504 20.26 -15.37 0.59
N GLN A 505 21.42 -16.02 0.48
CA GLN A 505 21.87 -16.61 -0.79
C GLN A 505 21.09 -17.89 -1.13
N THR A 506 20.83 -18.75 -0.14
CA THR A 506 20.06 -19.99 -0.32
C THR A 506 18.61 -19.68 -0.65
N VAL A 507 17.99 -18.74 0.07
CA VAL A 507 16.64 -18.25 -0.21
C VAL A 507 16.55 -17.69 -1.63
N LYS A 508 17.50 -16.83 -2.04
CA LYS A 508 17.54 -16.30 -3.41
C LYS A 508 17.61 -17.40 -4.45
N ARG A 509 18.44 -18.42 -4.24
CA ARG A 509 18.57 -19.56 -5.15
C ARG A 509 17.30 -20.40 -5.23
N VAL A 510 16.65 -20.68 -4.09
CA VAL A 510 15.37 -21.43 -4.07
C VAL A 510 14.26 -20.62 -4.73
N ALA A 511 14.17 -19.31 -4.45
CA ALA A 511 13.18 -18.42 -5.05
C ALA A 511 13.37 -18.27 -6.57
N ALA A 512 14.61 -18.14 -7.05
CA ALA A 512 14.94 -18.14 -8.48
C ALA A 512 14.58 -19.45 -9.18
N ARG A 513 14.70 -20.58 -8.47
CA ARG A 513 14.36 -21.91 -8.97
C ARG A 513 12.84 -22.17 -9.04
N PHE A 514 12.09 -21.58 -8.11
CA PHE A 514 10.66 -21.82 -7.94
C PHE A 514 9.89 -20.49 -7.81
N PRO A 515 9.87 -19.65 -8.86
CA PRO A 515 9.26 -18.32 -8.81
C PRO A 515 7.77 -18.43 -8.41
N GLY A 516 7.37 -17.58 -7.47
CA GLY A 516 5.99 -17.49 -6.97
C GLY A 516 5.51 -18.66 -6.10
N LYS A 517 6.38 -19.61 -5.72
CA LYS A 517 6.00 -20.81 -4.94
C LYS A 517 6.66 -20.92 -3.57
N VAL A 518 7.50 -19.94 -3.20
CA VAL A 518 8.38 -20.01 -2.02
C VAL A 518 7.96 -19.00 -0.97
N ALA A 519 7.75 -19.47 0.26
CA ALA A 519 7.59 -18.67 1.45
C ALA A 519 8.91 -18.60 2.22
N VAL A 520 9.32 -17.40 2.62
CA VAL A 520 10.41 -17.20 3.57
C VAL A 520 9.83 -17.12 4.97
N TRP A 521 10.36 -17.87 5.93
CA TRP A 521 9.79 -17.95 7.28
C TRP A 521 10.84 -17.75 8.37
N HIS A 522 10.91 -16.55 8.95
CA HIS A 522 11.85 -16.23 10.04
C HIS A 522 11.28 -15.23 11.05
N SER A 523 11.96 -15.08 12.19
CA SER A 523 11.56 -14.18 13.29
C SER A 523 11.60 -12.70 12.95
N ALA A 524 12.40 -12.28 11.96
CA ALA A 524 12.49 -10.88 11.52
C ALA A 524 11.27 -10.41 10.69
N LEU A 525 10.33 -11.29 10.34
CA LEU A 525 9.08 -10.88 9.69
C LEU A 525 8.21 -10.11 10.69
N SER A 526 7.60 -9.02 10.23
CA SER A 526 6.59 -8.33 11.02
C SER A 526 5.39 -9.25 11.31
N PRO A 527 4.60 -8.99 12.37
CA PRO A 527 3.43 -9.81 12.67
C PRO A 527 2.38 -9.88 11.55
N GLY A 528 2.32 -8.86 10.68
CA GLY A 528 1.47 -8.85 9.47
C GLY A 528 2.02 -9.77 8.38
N GLU A 529 3.29 -9.59 8.00
CA GLU A 529 3.96 -10.43 6.99
C GLU A 529 3.95 -11.91 7.35
N ARG A 530 4.18 -12.21 8.64
CA ARG A 530 4.15 -13.58 9.13
C ARG A 530 2.75 -14.18 9.07
N PHE A 531 1.70 -13.39 9.29
CA PHE A 531 0.31 -13.85 9.18
C PHE A 531 -0.06 -14.11 7.72
N ASP A 532 0.24 -13.17 6.82
CA ASP A 532 -0.02 -13.30 5.38
C ASP A 532 0.73 -14.52 4.80
N THR A 533 2.01 -14.67 5.15
CA THR A 533 2.81 -15.84 4.74
C THR A 533 2.24 -17.14 5.31
N TRP A 534 1.79 -17.14 6.57
CA TRP A 534 1.17 -18.32 7.19
C TRP A 534 -0.10 -18.73 6.45
N GLU A 535 -0.95 -17.76 6.08
CA GLU A 535 -2.19 -18.02 5.36
C GLU A 535 -1.92 -18.58 3.96
N ARG A 536 -0.96 -18.02 3.21
CA ARG A 536 -0.55 -18.48 1.87
C ARG A 536 0.08 -19.87 1.88
N VAL A 537 0.87 -20.19 2.91
CA VAL A 537 1.43 -21.54 3.11
C VAL A 537 0.31 -22.52 3.46
N ARG A 538 -0.60 -22.11 4.37
CA ARG A 538 -1.72 -22.93 4.81
C ARG A 538 -2.72 -23.20 3.69
N SER A 539 -2.97 -22.24 2.79
CA SER A 539 -3.86 -22.41 1.64
C SER A 539 -3.27 -23.28 0.54
N GLY A 540 -1.95 -23.50 0.57
CA GLY A 540 -1.21 -24.23 -0.45
C GLY A 540 -0.73 -23.35 -1.61
N GLU A 541 -0.94 -22.04 -1.56
CA GLU A 541 -0.43 -21.09 -2.56
C GLU A 541 1.12 -21.07 -2.58
N LEU A 542 1.74 -21.13 -1.40
CA LEU A 542 3.18 -21.24 -1.23
C LEU A 542 3.55 -22.62 -0.68
N PRO A 543 3.73 -23.63 -1.55
CA PRO A 543 4.00 -25.01 -1.13
C PRO A 543 5.43 -25.24 -0.60
N LEU A 544 6.35 -24.31 -0.84
CA LEU A 544 7.74 -24.41 -0.38
C LEU A 544 7.99 -23.40 0.73
N VAL A 545 8.57 -23.83 1.84
CA VAL A 545 8.97 -22.95 2.95
C VAL A 545 10.47 -23.03 3.15
N VAL A 546 11.15 -21.88 3.22
CA VAL A 546 12.57 -21.78 3.52
C VAL A 546 12.77 -20.90 4.74
N GLY A 547 13.60 -21.33 5.69
CA GLY A 547 13.93 -20.50 6.83
C GLY A 547 14.74 -21.22 7.91
N PRO A 548 15.09 -20.52 8.99
CA PRO A 548 15.73 -21.12 10.16
C PRO A 548 14.81 -22.11 10.87
N ARG A 549 15.23 -22.63 12.03
CA ARG A 549 14.48 -23.59 12.88
C ARG A 549 12.98 -23.30 13.04
N SER A 550 12.56 -22.03 13.06
CA SER A 550 11.14 -21.67 13.18
C SER A 550 10.28 -22.10 11.98
N ALA A 551 10.88 -22.35 10.82
CA ALA A 551 10.19 -22.81 9.60
C ALA A 551 9.65 -24.23 9.72
N LEU A 552 10.21 -25.05 10.62
CA LEU A 552 9.73 -26.41 10.91
C LEU A 552 8.25 -26.43 11.31
N PHE A 553 7.77 -25.35 11.93
CA PHE A 553 6.41 -25.24 12.43
C PHE A 553 5.42 -24.66 11.41
N ALA A 554 5.86 -24.36 10.18
CA ALA A 554 4.99 -23.83 9.15
C ALA A 554 3.90 -24.83 8.73
N PRO A 555 2.66 -24.38 8.41
CA PRO A 555 1.53 -25.24 8.11
C PRO A 555 1.53 -25.75 6.65
N VAL A 556 2.63 -26.35 6.21
CA VAL A 556 2.79 -26.83 4.82
C VAL A 556 1.79 -27.97 4.54
N GLN A 557 0.93 -27.78 3.55
CA GLN A 557 0.01 -28.83 3.12
C GLN A 557 0.74 -30.01 2.47
N LYS A 558 0.27 -31.23 2.75
CA LYS A 558 0.80 -32.48 2.16
C LYS A 558 2.35 -32.50 2.18
N LEU A 559 2.95 -32.19 3.34
CA LEU A 559 4.40 -32.12 3.51
C LEU A 559 5.04 -33.47 3.11
N GLY A 560 5.85 -33.45 2.05
CA GLY A 560 6.51 -34.63 1.49
C GLY A 560 8.02 -34.65 1.70
N LEU A 561 8.64 -33.50 1.96
CA LEU A 561 10.08 -33.35 2.09
C LEU A 561 10.45 -32.33 3.17
N ILE A 562 11.41 -32.69 4.01
CA ILE A 562 12.14 -31.76 4.86
C ILE A 562 13.61 -31.88 4.51
N VAL A 563 14.24 -30.77 4.14
CA VAL A 563 15.68 -30.66 3.95
C VAL A 563 16.24 -29.90 5.15
N VAL A 564 17.28 -30.44 5.77
CA VAL A 564 18.05 -29.76 6.81
C VAL A 564 19.44 -29.52 6.24
N ASP A 565 19.77 -28.26 5.98
CA ASP A 565 21.10 -27.88 5.51
C ASP A 565 22.00 -27.59 6.70
N GLU A 566 23.24 -28.09 6.65
CA GLU A 566 24.22 -28.00 7.76
C GLU A 566 23.66 -28.51 9.11
N GLU A 567 23.25 -29.79 9.14
CA GLU A 567 22.79 -30.54 10.34
C GLU A 567 23.89 -30.72 11.41
#